data_AF-A0A958LBP7-F1
#
_entry.id   AF-A0A958LBP7-F1
#
_cell.length_a   1.000
_cell.length_b   1.000
_cell.length_c   1.000
_cell.angle_alpha   90.00
_cell.angle_beta   90.00
_cell.angle_gamma   90.00
#
_symmetry.space_group_name_H-M   'P 1'
#
loop_
_entity.id
_entity.type
_entity.pdbx_description
1 polymer ?
#
loop_
_entity_poly.entity_id
_entity_poly.type
_entity_poly.pdbx_seq_one_letter_code
_entity_poly.pdbx_strand_id
1 'polypeptide(L)'
;RPVWYPVTISFPGPVASELDAAPNPFLDYRLSVTFSGPNGQTYVVPGFFDGDGSGGGSGNVWKVRFAPDQQGQWTYLASFRSGSNVAVNLSPGAGTAGWFDGATGTFQVTSLNSSAPGFYKWGMLEYIGEHYLKFRNGPYFIKGGVDSPENFLGYRGFDNTVDQGCASTAGLVGGLHQYSSHRDDWNSGDPLFTSATTGEDSKGIIGALNYLSLKGVNSIYFLPMNLGGDGCDTYPFVGAGNNTFDKTHYDISKLNQWNLVFEHATGRGLLLHVVLNETESGNETWLDGGSLGNERKLFYRELIARFGHNLAIKWNFSEENDFSPTTVTQFAQYVKDLDPYDHSRAFHTHPLSAGSNGAYGDYDEVVSNNVFTEASIQHWPNDVGTHIEYWRTRSAALGQPWVVPSDEQAPAGEGLTDSNIDDRRKAALYDAFFSGGHIEWYFGYHNLPLGGDLRTEDFRTREPMWDYMRYARTFIEQNLPFWEMDPRDDLVVGETQSGNYGGAEVFAKPGQVYAVYYPVASNTGALNLSGVSGSFTLRFFNPRTGQFEGTPRPLNGGGLATIGAPPAEPQEDWVALIN
;
A
#
# COMPACT_ATOMS: atom_id res chain seq x y z
N ARG A 1 4.76 10.10 24.56
CA ARG A 1 4.75 10.35 23.10
C ARG A 1 3.33 10.81 22.73
N PRO A 2 3.12 11.61 21.67
CA PRO A 2 1.79 11.95 21.19
C PRO A 2 1.02 10.70 20.74
N VAL A 3 -0.31 10.79 20.67
CA VAL A 3 -1.16 9.81 19.98
C VAL A 3 -0.56 9.50 18.59
N TRP A 4 -0.63 8.23 18.18
CA TRP A 4 -0.10 7.65 16.94
C TRP A 4 1.40 7.55 16.78
N TYR A 5 2.20 8.26 17.59
CA TYR A 5 3.63 8.00 17.60
C TYR A 5 3.93 6.67 18.29
N PRO A 6 4.71 5.77 17.67
CA PRO A 6 4.93 4.44 18.22
C PRO A 6 5.58 4.52 19.59
N VAL A 7 5.18 3.65 20.51
CA VAL A 7 5.79 3.44 21.82
C VAL A 7 6.51 2.11 21.77
N THR A 8 7.80 2.12 22.07
CA THR A 8 8.61 0.90 22.17
C THR A 8 8.81 0.54 23.63
N ILE A 9 8.53 -0.71 23.99
CA ILE A 9 8.86 -1.27 25.30
C ILE A 9 9.86 -2.40 25.08
N SER A 10 10.94 -2.37 25.86
CA SER A 10 12.00 -3.39 25.84
C SER A 10 12.00 -4.15 27.16
N PHE A 11 12.15 -5.47 27.08
CA PHE A 11 12.25 -6.36 28.21
C PHE A 11 13.59 -7.10 28.21
N PRO A 12 14.30 -7.18 29.36
CA PRO A 12 15.43 -8.09 29.50
C PRO A 12 14.88 -9.53 29.66
N GLY A 13 15.09 -10.36 28.66
CA GLY A 13 14.65 -11.75 28.60
C GLY A 13 15.79 -12.77 28.59
N PRO A 14 15.57 -13.98 28.05
CA PRO A 14 16.67 -14.90 27.79
C PRO A 14 17.69 -14.26 26.82
N VAL A 15 18.97 -14.56 27.04
CA VAL A 15 20.03 -14.25 26.08
C VAL A 15 19.90 -15.23 24.91
N ALA A 16 19.96 -14.72 23.69
CA ALA A 16 19.99 -15.51 22.47
C ALA A 16 20.84 -14.81 21.40
N SER A 17 21.10 -15.52 20.32
CA SER A 17 21.61 -15.01 19.06
C SER A 17 20.62 -15.30 17.94
N GLU A 18 20.53 -14.43 16.94
CA GLU A 18 19.75 -14.64 15.71
C GLU A 18 20.17 -15.90 14.92
N LEU A 19 21.26 -16.57 15.32
CA LEU A 19 21.75 -17.84 14.77
C LEU A 19 21.49 -19.05 15.68
N ASP A 20 20.90 -18.86 16.86
CA ASP A 20 20.61 -19.97 17.78
C ASP A 20 19.47 -20.83 17.25
N ALA A 21 19.65 -22.16 17.21
CA ALA A 21 18.66 -23.10 16.70
C ALA A 21 17.89 -23.88 17.78
N ALA A 22 18.34 -23.85 19.04
CA ALA A 22 17.78 -24.66 20.12
C ALA A 22 18.01 -24.02 21.51
N PRO A 23 17.08 -23.17 22.00
CA PRO A 23 15.85 -22.74 21.32
C PRO A 23 16.13 -21.74 20.18
N ASN A 24 15.31 -21.79 19.12
CA ASN A 24 15.28 -20.72 18.11
C ASN A 24 14.59 -19.48 18.70
N PRO A 25 15.24 -18.29 18.72
CA PRO A 25 14.69 -17.11 19.38
C PRO A 25 13.41 -16.56 18.74
N PHE A 26 13.22 -16.79 17.44
CA PHE A 26 12.08 -16.32 16.66
C PHE A 26 10.90 -17.29 16.75
N LEU A 27 11.17 -18.60 16.82
CA LEU A 27 10.15 -19.64 16.70
C LEU A 27 9.75 -20.26 18.04
N ASP A 28 10.70 -20.42 18.97
CA ASP A 28 10.50 -21.13 20.24
C ASP A 28 10.27 -20.21 21.45
N TYR A 29 10.22 -18.90 21.21
CA TYR A 29 9.75 -17.91 22.17
C TYR A 29 8.64 -17.04 21.58
N ARG A 30 7.71 -16.62 22.44
CA ARG A 30 6.63 -15.71 22.06
C ARG A 30 6.47 -14.62 23.10
N LEU A 31 6.73 -13.38 22.68
CA LEU A 31 6.28 -12.18 23.38
C LEU A 31 4.95 -11.71 22.78
N SER A 32 3.93 -11.51 23.62
CA SER A 32 2.75 -10.72 23.30
C SER A 32 2.50 -9.74 24.44
N VAL A 33 2.14 -8.50 24.13
CA VAL A 33 1.89 -7.47 25.15
C VAL A 33 0.47 -6.96 24.99
N THR A 34 -0.30 -7.08 26.06
CA THR A 34 -1.66 -6.52 26.14
C THR A 34 -1.54 -5.07 26.61
N PHE A 35 -2.00 -4.13 25.80
CA PHE A 35 -2.11 -2.72 26.15
C PHE A 35 -3.55 -2.39 26.47
N SER A 36 -3.79 -1.67 27.57
CA SER A 36 -5.12 -1.18 27.96
C SER A 36 -5.11 0.34 28.04
N GLY A 37 -6.03 0.94 27.29
CA GLY A 37 -6.13 2.38 27.10
C GLY A 37 -7.09 3.06 28.09
N PRO A 38 -7.03 4.40 28.17
CA PRO A 38 -7.79 5.18 29.14
C PRO A 38 -9.31 5.14 28.92
N ASN A 39 -9.80 4.76 27.73
CA ASN A 39 -11.24 4.59 27.45
C ASN A 39 -11.64 3.09 27.41
N GLY A 40 -10.80 2.18 27.91
CA GLY A 40 -11.08 0.74 27.92
C GLY A 40 -10.68 0.00 26.64
N GLN A 41 -10.01 0.66 25.67
CA GLN A 41 -9.47 -0.03 24.50
C GLN A 41 -8.46 -1.08 24.93
N THR A 42 -8.40 -2.21 24.22
CA THR A 42 -7.41 -3.26 24.46
C THR A 42 -6.79 -3.71 23.15
N TYR A 43 -5.47 -3.83 23.14
CA TYR A 43 -4.67 -4.32 22.01
C TYR A 43 -3.76 -5.45 22.48
N VAL A 44 -3.69 -6.55 21.73
CA VAL A 44 -2.72 -7.63 21.99
C VAL A 44 -1.68 -7.59 20.89
N VAL A 45 -0.54 -6.96 21.17
CA VAL A 45 0.48 -6.69 20.15
C VAL A 45 1.57 -7.74 20.23
N PRO A 46 1.92 -8.42 19.12
CA PRO A 46 3.05 -9.33 19.10
C PRO A 46 4.37 -8.57 19.28
N GLY A 47 5.25 -9.09 20.11
CA GLY A 47 6.63 -8.65 20.23
C GLY A 47 7.60 -9.63 19.57
N PHE A 48 8.88 -9.24 19.53
CA PHE A 48 9.95 -9.93 18.80
C PHE A 48 11.28 -9.90 19.57
N PHE A 49 12.18 -10.81 19.21
CA PHE A 49 13.57 -10.81 19.67
C PHE A 49 14.37 -9.74 18.90
N ASP A 50 15.14 -8.93 19.62
CA ASP A 50 15.87 -7.79 19.04
C ASP A 50 17.34 -7.75 19.45
N GLY A 51 17.91 -8.90 19.82
CA GLY A 51 19.34 -9.02 20.10
C GLY A 51 19.80 -8.09 21.21
N ASP A 52 20.71 -7.15 20.91
CA ASP A 52 21.19 -6.12 21.85
C ASP A 52 20.27 -4.89 21.96
N GLY A 53 19.20 -4.85 21.16
CA GLY A 53 18.25 -3.75 21.09
C GLY A 53 18.71 -2.56 20.24
N SER A 54 19.84 -2.67 19.54
CA SER A 54 20.46 -1.60 18.75
C SER A 54 20.96 -2.09 17.38
N GLY A 55 20.45 -3.22 16.90
CA GLY A 55 20.82 -3.82 15.60
C GLY A 55 21.85 -4.95 15.68
N GLY A 56 22.40 -5.24 16.87
CA GLY A 56 23.28 -6.39 17.05
C GLY A 56 22.50 -7.69 17.17
N GLY A 57 22.87 -8.71 16.40
CA GLY A 57 22.19 -10.01 16.31
C GLY A 57 22.26 -10.89 17.57
N SER A 58 22.87 -10.45 18.66
CA SER A 58 22.98 -11.21 19.91
C SER A 58 22.75 -10.35 21.14
N GLY A 59 21.99 -10.85 22.10
CA GLY A 59 21.70 -10.15 23.34
C GLY A 59 20.47 -10.70 24.03
N ASN A 60 19.88 -9.91 24.92
CA ASN A 60 18.73 -10.32 25.74
C ASN A 60 17.54 -9.36 25.63
N VAL A 61 17.49 -8.55 24.57
CA VAL A 61 16.45 -7.55 24.39
C VAL A 61 15.28 -8.12 23.59
N TRP A 62 14.09 -8.03 24.17
CA TRP A 62 12.82 -8.39 23.55
C TRP A 62 11.96 -7.14 23.46
N LYS A 63 11.40 -6.85 22.29
CA LYS A 63 10.69 -5.58 22.04
C LYS A 63 9.26 -5.79 21.61
N VAL A 64 8.44 -4.78 21.90
CA VAL A 64 7.14 -4.56 21.27
C VAL A 64 7.06 -3.10 20.83
N ARG A 65 6.44 -2.85 19.67
CA ARG A 65 6.14 -1.52 19.16
C ARG A 65 4.62 -1.34 19.06
N PHE A 66 4.09 -0.31 19.71
CA PHE A 66 2.65 -0.06 19.81
C PHE A 66 2.30 1.35 19.36
N ALA A 67 1.29 1.53 18.51
CA ALA A 67 0.75 2.84 18.13
C ALA A 67 -0.49 3.18 18.98
N PRO A 68 -0.35 3.96 20.08
CA PRO A 68 -1.48 4.30 20.94
C PRO A 68 -2.46 5.25 20.24
N ASP A 69 -3.75 4.95 20.33
CA ASP A 69 -4.82 5.67 19.63
C ASP A 69 -5.50 6.77 20.45
N GLN A 70 -5.16 6.87 21.73
CA GLN A 70 -5.87 7.71 22.67
C GLN A 70 -4.92 8.40 23.64
N GLN A 71 -5.15 9.70 23.86
CA GLN A 71 -4.47 10.47 24.89
C GLN A 71 -4.86 9.95 26.28
N GLY A 72 -3.88 9.80 27.16
CA GLY A 72 -4.07 9.45 28.56
C GLY A 72 -3.06 8.43 29.06
N GLN A 73 -3.34 7.86 30.23
CA GLN A 73 -2.52 6.82 30.81
C GLN A 73 -2.87 5.47 30.15
N TRP A 74 -1.83 4.77 29.71
CA TRP A 74 -1.91 3.40 29.24
C TRP A 74 -1.22 2.47 30.22
N THR A 75 -1.75 1.26 30.38
CA THR A 75 -1.10 0.15 31.08
C THR A 75 -0.71 -0.93 30.07
N TYR A 76 0.32 -1.71 30.39
CA TYR A 76 0.65 -2.92 29.64
C TYR A 76 0.79 -4.14 30.56
N LEU A 77 0.57 -5.32 30.00
CA LEU A 77 0.81 -6.65 30.59
C LEU A 77 1.52 -7.53 29.56
N ALA A 78 2.75 -7.94 29.86
CA ALA A 78 3.52 -8.83 29.01
C ALA A 78 3.15 -10.30 29.27
N SER A 79 2.99 -11.07 28.19
CA SER A 79 2.97 -12.53 28.20
C SER A 79 4.21 -13.03 27.45
N PHE A 80 5.08 -13.75 28.14
CA PHE A 80 6.29 -14.35 27.57
C PHE A 80 6.25 -15.86 27.71
N ARG A 81 6.26 -16.56 26.58
CA ARG A 81 6.13 -18.02 26.51
C ARG A 81 7.34 -18.64 25.83
N SER A 82 7.72 -19.83 26.28
CA SER A 82 8.71 -20.68 25.62
C SER A 82 8.13 -22.05 25.28
N GLY A 83 8.61 -22.65 24.21
CA GLY A 83 8.21 -23.99 23.76
C GLY A 83 8.30 -24.12 22.25
N SER A 84 8.36 -25.35 21.75
CA SER A 84 8.51 -25.61 20.31
C SER A 84 7.42 -24.90 19.49
N ASN A 85 7.84 -24.08 18.53
CA ASN A 85 6.94 -23.33 17.63
C ASN A 85 5.91 -22.43 18.34
N VAL A 86 6.18 -22.02 19.58
CA VAL A 86 5.21 -21.27 20.38
C VAL A 86 4.89 -19.90 19.76
N ALA A 87 5.83 -19.31 19.00
CA ALA A 87 5.66 -18.03 18.33
C ALA A 87 4.45 -18.01 17.38
N VAL A 88 4.24 -19.11 16.64
CA VAL A 88 3.22 -19.23 15.58
C VAL A 88 1.94 -19.94 16.03
N ASN A 89 1.85 -20.29 17.31
CA ASN A 89 0.62 -20.79 17.91
C ASN A 89 -0.21 -19.62 18.42
N LEU A 90 -1.47 -19.48 17.98
CA LEU A 90 -2.32 -18.36 18.41
C LEU A 90 -2.96 -18.55 19.79
N SER A 91 -2.89 -19.75 20.38
CA SER A 91 -3.44 -19.99 21.72
C SER A 91 -2.67 -19.19 22.79
N PRO A 92 -3.33 -18.31 23.57
CA PRO A 92 -2.66 -17.47 24.57
C PRO A 92 -1.89 -18.26 25.62
N GLY A 93 -2.33 -19.48 25.94
CA GLY A 93 -1.71 -20.36 26.93
C GLY A 93 -0.66 -21.35 26.38
N ALA A 94 -0.36 -21.32 25.08
CA ALA A 94 0.64 -22.22 24.50
C ALA A 94 2.03 -22.06 25.13
N GLY A 95 2.74 -23.19 25.28
CA GLY A 95 4.07 -23.23 25.88
C GLY A 95 4.07 -23.04 27.40
N THR A 96 5.24 -22.69 27.93
CA THR A 96 5.46 -22.45 29.36
C THR A 96 5.74 -20.97 29.60
N ALA A 97 5.10 -20.37 30.61
CA ALA A 97 5.39 -19.01 31.03
C ALA A 97 6.75 -18.91 31.74
N GLY A 98 7.47 -17.80 31.56
CA GLY A 98 8.74 -17.56 32.26
C GLY A 98 9.31 -16.16 32.05
N TRP A 99 10.51 -15.94 32.58
CA TRP A 99 11.25 -14.67 32.51
C TRP A 99 10.44 -13.46 33.01
N PHE A 100 9.91 -12.66 32.10
CA PHE A 100 9.15 -11.45 32.39
C PHE A 100 7.65 -11.61 32.07
N ASP A 101 7.15 -12.85 31.93
CA ASP A 101 5.71 -13.12 31.90
C ASP A 101 5.03 -12.50 33.13
N GLY A 102 3.93 -11.78 32.90
CA GLY A 102 3.23 -11.03 33.92
C GLY A 102 3.84 -9.65 34.22
N ALA A 103 4.91 -9.23 33.54
CA ALA A 103 5.46 -7.89 33.72
C ALA A 103 4.45 -6.82 33.31
N THR A 104 4.29 -5.80 34.15
CA THR A 104 3.36 -4.69 33.93
C THR A 104 4.04 -3.34 34.04
N GLY A 105 3.45 -2.32 33.41
CA GLY A 105 3.84 -0.95 33.64
C GLY A 105 2.84 0.03 33.06
N THR A 106 3.16 1.32 33.17
CA THR A 106 2.33 2.41 32.67
C THR A 106 3.15 3.41 31.88
N PHE A 107 2.53 4.07 30.91
CA PHE A 107 3.11 5.23 30.23
C PHE A 107 2.01 6.26 29.92
N GLN A 108 2.44 7.50 29.67
CA GLN A 108 1.55 8.61 29.35
C GLN A 108 1.62 8.93 27.86
N VAL A 109 0.46 9.05 27.23
CA VAL A 109 0.28 9.49 25.84
C VAL A 109 -0.30 10.90 25.86
N THR A 110 0.39 11.82 25.19
CA THR A 110 -0.05 13.23 25.07
C THR A 110 -1.02 13.38 23.90
N SER A 111 -1.69 14.53 23.81
CA SER A 111 -2.67 14.82 22.73
C SER A 111 -2.11 14.55 21.33
N LEU A 112 -3.00 14.22 20.40
CA LEU A 112 -2.71 14.21 18.97
C LEU A 112 -2.08 15.54 18.55
N ASN A 113 -1.00 15.46 17.78
CA ASN A 113 -0.38 16.64 17.18
C ASN A 113 -0.94 16.81 15.75
N SER A 114 -1.89 17.73 15.56
CA SER A 114 -2.49 18.01 14.25
C SER A 114 -1.51 18.55 13.22
N SER A 115 -0.33 19.01 13.65
CA SER A 115 0.76 19.47 12.78
C SER A 115 1.85 18.42 12.60
N ALA A 116 1.63 17.18 13.04
CA ALA A 116 2.58 16.08 12.84
C ALA A 116 2.75 15.75 11.34
N PRO A 117 3.93 15.27 10.92
CA PRO A 117 4.19 14.96 9.53
C PRO A 117 3.48 13.67 9.09
N GLY A 118 3.27 13.53 7.78
CA GLY A 118 2.71 12.31 7.18
C GLY A 118 1.38 11.88 7.79
N PHE A 119 1.27 10.61 8.16
CA PHE A 119 0.03 10.05 8.72
C PHE A 119 -0.10 10.27 10.23
N TYR A 120 0.95 10.69 10.95
CA TYR A 120 0.90 10.90 12.40
C TYR A 120 -0.13 11.97 12.84
N LYS A 121 -0.50 12.90 11.95
CA LYS A 121 -1.55 13.91 12.20
C LYS A 121 -2.97 13.34 12.10
N TRP A 122 -3.15 12.18 11.48
CA TRP A 122 -4.46 11.61 11.15
C TRP A 122 -4.70 10.25 11.79
N GLY A 123 -3.63 9.51 12.10
CA GLY A 123 -3.69 8.20 12.74
C GLY A 123 -3.78 7.04 11.78
N MET A 124 -4.27 5.92 12.29
CA MET A 124 -4.44 4.68 11.53
C MET A 124 -5.37 4.89 10.34
N LEU A 125 -5.01 4.36 9.18
CA LEU A 125 -5.85 4.25 8.00
C LEU A 125 -6.67 2.96 8.09
N GLU A 126 -7.99 3.09 7.99
CA GLU A 126 -8.92 2.01 8.34
C GLU A 126 -9.85 1.70 7.18
N TYR A 127 -10.10 0.41 6.96
CA TYR A 127 -11.29 -0.02 6.23
C TYR A 127 -12.51 0.15 7.14
N ILE A 128 -13.48 0.93 6.67
CA ILE A 128 -14.66 1.30 7.47
C ILE A 128 -15.94 0.57 7.02
N GLY A 129 -15.82 -0.45 6.16
CA GLY A 129 -16.97 -1.16 5.58
C GLY A 129 -17.57 -0.47 4.35
N GLU A 130 -16.83 0.42 3.71
CA GLU A 130 -17.25 1.25 2.57
C GLU A 130 -16.17 1.22 1.47
N HIS A 131 -16.48 1.74 0.28
CA HIS A 131 -15.59 1.73 -0.89
C HIS A 131 -14.30 2.56 -0.77
N TYR A 132 -14.09 3.26 0.35
CA TYR A 132 -12.89 4.04 0.61
C TYR A 132 -12.37 3.80 2.02
N LEU A 133 -11.04 3.81 2.15
CA LEU A 133 -10.39 3.87 3.44
C LEU A 133 -10.53 5.25 4.07
N LYS A 134 -10.44 5.31 5.40
CA LYS A 134 -10.49 6.56 6.14
C LYS A 134 -9.51 6.56 7.30
N PHE A 135 -8.82 7.69 7.50
CA PHE A 135 -8.02 7.86 8.70
C PHE A 135 -8.89 8.05 9.94
N ARG A 136 -8.53 7.40 11.06
CA ARG A 136 -9.30 7.44 12.31
C ARG A 136 -9.62 8.86 12.77
N ASN A 137 -8.64 9.77 12.71
CA ASN A 137 -8.82 11.20 13.05
C ASN A 137 -8.70 12.14 11.84
N GLY A 138 -8.77 11.60 10.63
CA GLY A 138 -8.50 12.36 9.40
C GLY A 138 -9.53 12.14 8.29
N PRO A 139 -9.17 12.56 7.08
CA PRO A 139 -10.05 12.47 5.92
C PRO A 139 -10.17 11.02 5.40
N TYR A 140 -11.11 10.83 4.47
CA TYR A 140 -11.09 9.70 3.56
C TYR A 140 -9.82 9.71 2.70
N PHE A 141 -9.39 8.55 2.25
CA PHE A 141 -8.14 8.36 1.52
C PHE A 141 -8.41 7.88 0.09
N ILE A 142 -7.80 8.55 -0.88
CA ILE A 142 -7.73 8.10 -2.27
C ILE A 142 -6.25 7.81 -2.60
N LYS A 143 -5.98 6.62 -3.11
CA LYS A 143 -4.61 6.13 -3.34
C LYS A 143 -4.18 6.50 -4.76
N GLY A 144 -2.98 7.08 -4.83
CA GLY A 144 -2.23 7.38 -6.04
C GLY A 144 -0.77 7.04 -5.75
N GLY A 145 -0.36 5.83 -6.11
CA GLY A 145 0.91 5.23 -5.71
C GLY A 145 1.84 4.90 -6.86
N VAL A 146 2.89 4.17 -6.52
CA VAL A 146 3.86 3.60 -7.46
C VAL A 146 4.02 2.12 -7.15
N ASP A 147 3.91 1.30 -8.18
CA ASP A 147 3.87 -0.17 -8.11
C ASP A 147 5.21 -0.81 -8.50
N SER A 148 6.29 -0.03 -8.46
CA SER A 148 7.63 -0.41 -8.87
C SER A 148 8.68 0.46 -8.17
N PRO A 149 9.91 -0.03 -7.93
CA PRO A 149 10.34 -1.39 -8.17
C PRO A 149 9.83 -2.37 -7.12
N GLU A 150 9.44 -3.58 -7.54
CA GLU A 150 8.99 -4.67 -6.65
C GLU A 150 10.06 -5.03 -5.60
N ASN A 151 11.33 -5.00 -6.01
CA ASN A 151 12.52 -5.20 -5.20
C ASN A 151 13.06 -3.91 -4.55
N PHE A 152 12.19 -2.96 -4.16
CA PHE A 152 12.61 -1.70 -3.50
C PHE A 152 13.55 -1.88 -2.30
N LEU A 153 13.44 -3.02 -1.60
CA LEU A 153 14.28 -3.36 -0.46
C LEU A 153 15.57 -4.11 -0.82
N GLY A 154 15.79 -4.45 -2.09
CA GLY A 154 17.03 -4.94 -2.69
C GLY A 154 18.10 -3.85 -2.74
N TYR A 155 18.29 -3.16 -1.62
CA TYR A 155 19.05 -1.93 -1.50
C TYR A 155 20.41 -2.17 -0.88
N ARG A 156 21.45 -1.65 -1.53
CA ARG A 156 22.85 -1.83 -1.14
C ARG A 156 23.17 -1.27 0.24
N GLY A 157 22.43 -0.26 0.71
CA GLY A 157 22.64 0.38 2.01
C GLY A 157 22.11 -0.42 3.20
N PHE A 158 21.45 -1.55 2.99
CA PHE A 158 21.09 -2.48 4.06
C PHE A 158 22.22 -3.45 4.40
N ASP A 159 22.22 -3.94 5.64
CA ASP A 159 23.09 -5.01 6.10
C ASP A 159 22.64 -6.34 5.50
N ASN A 160 23.61 -7.19 5.15
CA ASN A 160 23.41 -8.57 4.71
C ASN A 160 22.38 -8.70 3.56
N THR A 161 22.35 -7.71 2.67
CA THR A 161 21.55 -7.73 1.43
C THR A 161 22.48 -8.08 0.28
N VAL A 162 22.15 -9.17 -0.43
CA VAL A 162 22.97 -9.74 -1.50
C VAL A 162 22.03 -10.28 -2.57
N ASP A 163 22.23 -9.82 -3.81
CA ASP A 163 21.60 -10.38 -5.00
C ASP A 163 22.05 -11.84 -5.20
N GLN A 164 21.09 -12.76 -5.29
CA GLN A 164 21.35 -14.19 -5.53
C GLN A 164 21.44 -14.55 -7.02
N GLY A 165 21.26 -13.59 -7.92
CA GLY A 165 21.47 -13.71 -9.37
C GLY A 165 20.31 -14.38 -10.11
N CYS A 166 19.06 -14.18 -9.67
CA CYS A 166 17.87 -14.69 -10.37
C CYS A 166 17.54 -13.83 -11.59
N ALA A 167 17.44 -12.51 -11.43
CA ALA A 167 17.19 -11.59 -12.52
C ALA A 167 18.49 -11.02 -13.11
N SER A 168 18.41 -10.63 -14.37
CA SER A 168 19.38 -9.68 -14.91
C SER A 168 19.01 -8.27 -14.41
N THR A 169 19.69 -7.77 -13.40
CA THR A 169 19.60 -6.39 -12.89
C THR A 169 20.67 -5.51 -13.52
N ALA A 170 20.83 -5.64 -14.84
CA ALA A 170 21.91 -5.01 -15.59
C ALA A 170 21.94 -3.48 -15.37
N GLY A 171 23.09 -3.00 -14.89
CA GLY A 171 23.33 -1.59 -14.57
C GLY A 171 23.20 -1.26 -13.08
N LEU A 172 22.65 -2.16 -12.25
CA LEU A 172 22.73 -2.06 -10.79
C LEU A 172 24.09 -2.56 -10.27
N VAL A 173 24.62 -1.91 -9.24
CA VAL A 173 25.94 -2.24 -8.69
C VAL A 173 25.83 -3.43 -7.76
N GLY A 174 26.31 -4.59 -8.22
CA GLY A 174 26.18 -5.85 -7.50
C GLY A 174 24.73 -6.35 -7.46
N GLY A 175 23.93 -5.94 -8.44
CA GLY A 175 22.53 -6.30 -8.57
C GLY A 175 21.58 -5.61 -7.60
N LEU A 176 22.09 -4.65 -6.81
CA LEU A 176 21.32 -3.95 -5.78
C LEU A 176 21.13 -2.48 -6.11
N HIS A 177 20.00 -1.95 -5.65
CA HIS A 177 19.66 -0.55 -5.76
C HIS A 177 20.58 0.36 -4.96
N GLN A 178 20.81 1.57 -5.47
CA GLN A 178 21.48 2.66 -4.76
C GLN A 178 20.63 3.93 -4.70
N TYR A 179 19.65 4.08 -5.59
CA TYR A 179 18.82 5.28 -5.74
C TYR A 179 19.67 6.56 -5.80
N SER A 180 20.75 6.50 -6.58
CA SER A 180 21.80 7.54 -6.55
C SER A 180 21.28 8.92 -6.94
N SER A 181 20.30 8.99 -7.85
CA SER A 181 19.64 10.25 -8.27
C SER A 181 18.87 10.92 -7.13
N HIS A 182 18.52 10.18 -6.09
CA HIS A 182 17.71 10.64 -4.97
C HIS A 182 18.53 11.02 -3.74
N ARG A 183 19.86 10.87 -3.75
CA ARG A 183 20.69 11.22 -2.59
C ARG A 183 20.59 12.70 -2.20
N ASP A 184 20.34 13.58 -3.18
CA ASP A 184 20.15 15.01 -2.96
C ASP A 184 18.74 15.36 -2.44
N ASP A 185 17.80 14.41 -2.48
CA ASP A 185 16.46 14.55 -1.88
C ASP A 185 16.46 14.24 -0.37
N TRP A 186 17.56 13.69 0.17
CA TRP A 186 17.75 13.48 1.61
C TRP A 186 17.97 14.81 2.33
N ASN A 187 17.30 15.02 3.46
CA ASN A 187 17.36 16.25 4.24
C ASN A 187 18.01 16.04 5.62
N SER A 188 18.55 17.12 6.18
CA SER A 188 19.05 17.09 7.57
C SER A 188 17.92 16.74 8.54
N GLY A 189 18.13 15.69 9.33
CA GLY A 189 17.13 15.17 10.27
C GLY A 189 16.42 13.91 9.78
N ASP A 190 16.56 13.55 8.50
CA ASP A 190 16.09 12.28 7.98
C ASP A 190 16.94 11.11 8.52
N PRO A 191 16.41 9.88 8.55
CA PRO A 191 17.16 8.72 8.99
C PRO A 191 18.46 8.53 8.21
N LEU A 192 19.52 8.19 8.94
CA LEU A 192 20.83 7.90 8.40
C LEU A 192 21.41 6.66 9.07
N PHE A 193 21.63 5.61 8.29
CA PHE A 193 22.42 4.45 8.66
C PHE A 193 23.38 4.10 7.53
N THR A 194 24.34 3.23 7.81
CA THR A 194 25.34 2.77 6.84
C THR A 194 25.44 1.27 6.93
N SER A 195 25.40 0.60 5.78
CA SER A 195 25.56 -0.84 5.69
C SER A 195 26.92 -1.27 6.25
N ALA A 196 26.92 -2.15 7.24
CA ALA A 196 28.12 -2.83 7.69
C ALA A 196 28.68 -3.80 6.63
N THR A 197 27.84 -4.23 5.67
CA THR A 197 28.22 -5.14 4.58
C THR A 197 28.87 -4.42 3.42
N THR A 198 28.31 -3.28 2.99
CA THR A 198 28.70 -2.63 1.73
C THR A 198 29.33 -1.25 1.91
N GLY A 199 29.15 -0.62 3.08
CA GLY A 199 29.52 0.77 3.36
C GLY A 199 28.62 1.84 2.72
N GLU A 200 27.56 1.44 2.00
CA GLU A 200 26.58 2.38 1.42
C GLU A 200 25.68 2.95 2.53
N ASP A 201 25.39 4.25 2.48
CA ASP A 201 24.50 4.91 3.44
C ASP A 201 23.04 4.94 2.94
N SER A 202 22.09 5.21 3.84
CA SER A 202 20.65 5.19 3.53
C SER A 202 20.13 6.40 2.75
N LYS A 203 20.99 7.33 2.29
CA LYS A 203 20.51 8.59 1.71
C LYS A 203 19.71 8.39 0.43
N GLY A 204 20.10 7.43 -0.40
CA GLY A 204 19.39 7.14 -1.65
C GLY A 204 17.95 6.71 -1.41
N ILE A 205 17.74 5.65 -0.63
CA ILE A 205 16.40 5.10 -0.37
C ILE A 205 15.49 6.07 0.40
N ILE A 206 16.05 6.79 1.38
CA ILE A 206 15.30 7.80 2.15
C ILE A 206 14.97 9.02 1.29
N GLY A 207 15.90 9.45 0.44
CA GLY A 207 15.68 10.52 -0.53
C GLY A 207 14.62 10.15 -1.58
N ALA A 208 14.57 8.89 -2.01
CA ALA A 208 13.56 8.42 -2.95
C ALA A 208 12.14 8.56 -2.36
N LEU A 209 11.95 8.18 -1.10
CA LEU A 209 10.68 8.37 -0.38
C LEU A 209 10.33 9.86 -0.22
N ASN A 210 11.33 10.72 0.03
CA ASN A 210 11.12 12.17 0.09
C ASN A 210 10.64 12.73 -1.26
N TYR A 211 11.27 12.30 -2.35
CA TYR A 211 10.92 12.73 -3.70
C TYR A 211 9.48 12.30 -4.06
N LEU A 212 9.14 11.03 -3.86
CA LEU A 212 7.80 10.50 -4.14
C LEU A 212 6.73 11.28 -3.36
N SER A 213 6.95 11.48 -2.05
CA SER A 213 6.08 12.28 -1.19
C SER A 213 5.95 13.73 -1.66
N LEU A 214 7.06 14.37 -2.05
CA LEU A 214 7.07 15.74 -2.59
C LEU A 214 6.24 15.87 -3.88
N LYS A 215 6.30 14.85 -4.75
CA LYS A 215 5.50 14.80 -5.98
C LYS A 215 4.04 14.42 -5.74
N GLY A 216 3.67 14.07 -4.51
CA GLY A 216 2.30 13.77 -4.10
C GLY A 216 1.89 12.30 -4.24
N VAL A 217 2.84 11.41 -4.54
CA VAL A 217 2.66 9.96 -4.42
C VAL A 217 2.37 9.64 -2.95
N ASN A 218 1.37 8.80 -2.68
CA ASN A 218 0.94 8.48 -1.31
C ASN A 218 0.91 6.99 -0.98
N SER A 219 1.48 6.15 -1.84
CA SER A 219 1.63 4.71 -1.63
C SER A 219 2.85 4.19 -2.39
N ILE A 220 3.52 3.18 -1.82
CA ILE A 220 4.67 2.49 -2.39
C ILE A 220 4.50 0.99 -2.23
N TYR A 221 4.56 0.28 -3.35
CA TYR A 221 4.63 -1.17 -3.45
C TYR A 221 6.04 -1.70 -3.20
N PHE A 222 6.13 -2.86 -2.55
CA PHE A 222 7.37 -3.65 -2.49
C PHE A 222 7.08 -5.06 -1.96
N LEU A 223 7.97 -5.99 -2.29
CA LEU A 223 8.03 -7.30 -1.65
C LEU A 223 9.04 -7.24 -0.48
N PRO A 224 8.70 -7.75 0.72
CA PRO A 224 9.68 -7.98 1.77
C PRO A 224 10.46 -9.28 1.57
N MET A 225 10.11 -10.10 0.56
CA MET A 225 10.83 -11.31 0.20
C MET A 225 10.54 -11.70 -1.26
N ASN A 226 11.58 -11.83 -2.10
CA ASN A 226 11.49 -12.28 -3.50
C ASN A 226 12.42 -13.47 -3.83
N LEU A 227 12.84 -14.24 -2.82
CA LEU A 227 13.63 -15.45 -3.03
C LEU A 227 12.81 -16.54 -3.75
N GLY A 228 13.38 -17.09 -4.82
CA GLY A 228 12.67 -18.02 -5.72
C GLY A 228 11.80 -17.34 -6.77
N GLY A 229 11.73 -16.00 -6.70
CA GLY A 229 11.09 -15.10 -7.66
C GLY A 229 12.02 -14.64 -8.77
N ASP A 230 11.64 -13.55 -9.43
CA ASP A 230 12.46 -12.97 -10.48
C ASP A 230 13.66 -12.19 -9.92
N GLY A 231 13.51 -11.39 -8.85
CA GLY A 231 14.59 -10.58 -8.26
C GLY A 231 15.62 -11.37 -7.44
N CYS A 232 15.18 -12.14 -6.45
CA CYS A 232 16.02 -12.85 -5.46
C CYS A 232 17.12 -12.01 -4.76
N ASP A 233 16.83 -10.77 -4.43
CA ASP A 233 17.75 -9.84 -3.77
C ASP A 233 17.20 -9.31 -2.44
N THR A 234 15.94 -9.62 -2.15
CA THR A 234 15.18 -9.10 -1.03
C THR A 234 14.71 -10.23 -0.14
N TYR A 235 15.11 -10.21 1.12
CA TYR A 235 14.68 -11.18 2.14
C TYR A 235 15.02 -10.69 3.56
N PRO A 236 14.19 -11.04 4.57
CA PRO A 236 14.39 -10.61 5.95
C PRO A 236 15.33 -11.54 6.74
N PHE A 237 15.75 -12.64 6.13
CA PHE A 237 16.48 -13.73 6.78
C PHE A 237 17.98 -13.43 6.93
N VAL A 238 18.63 -14.18 7.82
CA VAL A 238 20.10 -14.18 7.97
C VAL A 238 20.83 -14.79 6.77
N GLY A 239 20.12 -15.55 5.94
CA GLY A 239 20.65 -16.20 4.74
C GLY A 239 19.58 -16.45 3.69
N ALA A 240 19.99 -16.74 2.46
CA ALA A 240 19.12 -16.91 1.30
C ALA A 240 18.90 -18.37 0.87
N GLY A 241 19.34 -19.34 1.67
CA GLY A 241 19.20 -20.75 1.32
C GLY A 241 17.76 -21.22 1.44
N ASN A 242 17.34 -22.09 0.51
CA ASN A 242 16.04 -22.77 0.59
C ASN A 242 16.11 -23.94 1.59
N ASN A 243 16.25 -23.63 2.88
CA ASN A 243 16.32 -24.59 3.98
C ASN A 243 15.61 -24.02 5.23
N THR A 244 15.23 -24.89 6.16
CA THR A 244 14.47 -24.49 7.36
C THR A 244 15.24 -23.52 8.26
N PHE A 245 16.58 -23.58 8.31
CA PHE A 245 17.35 -22.65 9.13
C PHE A 245 17.16 -21.22 8.62
N ASP A 246 17.50 -20.95 7.36
CA ASP A 246 17.40 -19.59 6.81
C ASP A 246 15.96 -19.04 6.88
N LYS A 247 14.95 -19.86 6.55
CA LYS A 247 13.54 -19.45 6.59
C LYS A 247 12.98 -19.17 8.00
N THR A 248 13.73 -19.52 9.05
CA THR A 248 13.30 -19.34 10.45
C THR A 248 14.26 -18.50 11.29
N HIS A 249 15.28 -17.89 10.68
CA HIS A 249 16.25 -17.02 11.35
C HIS A 249 16.31 -15.66 10.63
N TYR A 250 16.03 -14.59 11.38
CA TYR A 250 15.81 -13.25 10.84
C TYR A 250 17.00 -12.35 11.15
N ASP A 251 17.38 -11.52 10.18
CA ASP A 251 18.50 -10.58 10.32
C ASP A 251 18.06 -9.34 11.10
N ILE A 252 18.51 -9.23 12.34
CA ILE A 252 18.08 -8.18 13.27
C ILE A 252 18.58 -6.80 12.81
N SER A 253 19.79 -6.72 12.25
CA SER A 253 20.35 -5.44 11.80
C SER A 253 19.58 -4.89 10.60
N LYS A 254 19.38 -5.73 9.59
CA LYS A 254 18.60 -5.40 8.38
C LYS A 254 17.18 -4.98 8.73
N LEU A 255 16.49 -5.75 9.58
CA LEU A 255 15.11 -5.44 9.97
C LEU A 255 15.01 -4.17 10.84
N ASN A 256 16.05 -3.84 11.61
CA ASN A 256 16.13 -2.55 12.29
C ASN A 256 16.26 -1.40 11.29
N GLN A 257 17.07 -1.56 10.23
CA GLN A 257 17.20 -0.56 9.16
C GLN A 257 15.90 -0.40 8.35
N TRP A 258 15.21 -1.50 8.02
CA TRP A 258 13.89 -1.47 7.39
C TRP A 258 12.88 -0.67 8.22
N ASN A 259 12.88 -0.84 9.55
CA ASN A 259 12.00 -0.06 10.42
C ASN A 259 12.22 1.46 10.28
N LEU A 260 13.47 1.90 10.14
CA LEU A 260 13.79 3.31 9.97
C LEU A 260 13.23 3.85 8.65
N VAL A 261 13.29 3.06 7.58
CA VAL A 261 12.72 3.40 6.27
C VAL A 261 11.19 3.45 6.33
N PHE A 262 10.54 2.46 6.95
CA PHE A 262 9.08 2.40 7.04
C PHE A 262 8.46 3.47 7.95
N GLU A 263 9.09 3.77 9.11
CA GLU A 263 8.63 4.88 9.96
C GLU A 263 8.81 6.23 9.26
N HIS A 264 9.84 6.37 8.42
CA HIS A 264 10.04 7.54 7.57
C HIS A 264 8.96 7.65 6.49
N ALA A 265 8.64 6.56 5.79
CA ALA A 265 7.54 6.49 4.84
C ALA A 265 6.20 6.92 5.48
N THR A 266 5.88 6.41 6.68
CA THR A 266 4.72 6.85 7.48
C THR A 266 4.78 8.36 7.75
N GLY A 267 5.94 8.88 8.15
CA GLY A 267 6.19 10.32 8.35
C GLY A 267 6.19 11.15 7.07
N ARG A 268 6.25 10.53 5.88
CA ARG A 268 6.13 11.15 4.56
C ARG A 268 4.75 10.95 3.93
N GLY A 269 3.84 10.26 4.61
CA GLY A 269 2.48 10.04 4.11
C GLY A 269 2.43 9.05 2.94
N LEU A 270 3.28 8.02 2.99
CA LEU A 270 3.29 6.91 2.04
C LEU A 270 2.69 5.67 2.73
N LEU A 271 1.61 5.15 2.16
CA LEU A 271 1.06 3.85 2.49
C LEU A 271 2.08 2.78 2.09
N LEU A 272 2.29 1.78 2.94
CA LEU A 272 3.13 0.62 2.64
C LEU A 272 2.26 -0.46 2.01
N HIS A 273 2.37 -0.65 0.70
CA HIS A 273 1.71 -1.75 0.01
C HIS A 273 2.68 -2.93 0.00
N VAL A 274 2.46 -3.87 0.92
CA VAL A 274 3.39 -4.97 1.22
C VAL A 274 2.87 -6.24 0.57
N VAL A 275 3.61 -6.75 -0.42
CA VAL A 275 3.22 -7.94 -1.16
C VAL A 275 4.04 -9.13 -0.70
N LEU A 276 3.36 -10.17 -0.21
CA LEU A 276 3.98 -11.19 0.62
C LEU A 276 4.49 -12.40 -0.17
N ASN A 277 4.10 -12.51 -1.44
CA ASN A 277 4.52 -13.54 -2.39
C ASN A 277 4.43 -13.01 -3.83
N GLU A 278 5.05 -13.73 -4.74
CA GLU A 278 5.13 -13.43 -6.17
C GLU A 278 4.56 -14.61 -6.98
N THR A 279 4.29 -14.40 -8.27
CA THR A 279 3.69 -15.39 -9.20
C THR A 279 4.56 -16.62 -9.42
N GLU A 280 5.89 -16.47 -9.34
CA GLU A 280 6.85 -17.53 -9.61
C GLU A 280 6.70 -18.66 -8.60
N SER A 281 6.43 -19.87 -9.09
CA SER A 281 6.33 -21.08 -8.27
C SER A 281 7.49 -21.29 -7.27
N GLY A 282 8.69 -20.77 -7.57
CA GLY A 282 9.83 -20.80 -6.66
C GLY A 282 9.63 -19.93 -5.41
N ASN A 283 9.06 -18.73 -5.57
CA ASN A 283 8.67 -17.82 -4.49
C ASN A 283 7.44 -18.36 -3.76
N GLU A 284 6.38 -18.73 -4.49
CA GLU A 284 5.13 -19.22 -3.91
C GLU A 284 5.38 -20.40 -2.96
N THR A 285 6.22 -21.34 -3.39
CA THR A 285 6.55 -22.54 -2.63
C THR A 285 7.74 -22.38 -1.69
N TRP A 286 8.38 -21.19 -1.66
CA TRP A 286 9.57 -20.95 -0.84
C TRP A 286 9.30 -21.19 0.63
N LEU A 287 8.16 -20.72 1.16
CA LEU A 287 7.76 -20.94 2.56
C LEU A 287 6.75 -22.08 2.64
N ASP A 288 7.10 -23.12 3.42
CA ASP A 288 6.28 -24.30 3.70
C ASP A 288 5.71 -25.00 2.44
N GLY A 289 6.40 -24.94 1.31
CA GLY A 289 5.92 -25.53 0.06
C GLY A 289 4.60 -24.92 -0.43
N GLY A 290 4.34 -23.65 -0.12
CA GLY A 290 3.11 -22.93 -0.50
C GLY A 290 1.96 -23.10 0.49
N SER A 291 2.18 -23.76 1.62
CA SER A 291 1.17 -23.94 2.68
C SER A 291 1.29 -22.89 3.79
N LEU A 292 0.27 -22.80 4.66
CA LEU A 292 0.35 -22.01 5.90
C LEU A 292 1.00 -22.83 7.04
N GLY A 293 2.27 -23.18 6.86
CA GLY A 293 3.07 -23.91 7.85
C GLY A 293 3.75 -22.97 8.85
N ASN A 294 4.86 -23.43 9.44
CA ASN A 294 5.54 -22.66 10.49
C ASN A 294 6.39 -21.53 9.90
N GLU A 295 7.00 -21.73 8.73
CA GLU A 295 7.88 -20.75 8.08
C GLU A 295 7.08 -19.49 7.69
N ARG A 296 5.94 -19.66 7.01
CA ARG A 296 5.03 -18.60 6.58
C ARG A 296 4.34 -17.90 7.75
N LYS A 297 3.88 -18.66 8.73
CA LYS A 297 3.29 -18.06 9.96
C LYS A 297 4.30 -17.22 10.73
N LEU A 298 5.56 -17.66 10.77
CA LEU A 298 6.63 -16.90 11.41
C LEU A 298 6.96 -15.65 10.61
N PHE A 299 7.02 -15.75 9.28
CA PHE A 299 7.21 -14.62 8.37
C PHE A 299 6.16 -13.52 8.57
N TYR A 300 4.86 -13.88 8.54
CA TYR A 300 3.79 -12.93 8.81
C TYR A 300 3.90 -12.33 10.22
N ARG A 301 4.25 -13.16 11.22
CA ARG A 301 4.40 -12.69 12.59
C ARG A 301 5.53 -11.69 12.75
N GLU A 302 6.71 -11.95 12.19
CA GLU A 302 7.85 -11.06 12.31
C GLU A 302 7.59 -9.71 11.63
N LEU A 303 6.96 -9.72 10.44
CA LEU A 303 6.57 -8.48 9.76
C LEU A 303 5.56 -7.67 10.59
N ILE A 304 4.50 -8.30 11.10
CA ILE A 304 3.48 -7.61 11.92
C ILE A 304 4.07 -7.11 13.25
N ALA A 305 4.87 -7.94 13.95
CA ALA A 305 5.46 -7.57 15.23
C ALA A 305 6.45 -6.41 15.11
N ARG A 306 7.20 -6.34 14.00
CA ARG A 306 8.23 -5.33 13.78
C ARG A 306 7.68 -4.06 13.15
N PHE A 307 6.70 -4.15 12.26
CA PHE A 307 6.28 -3.06 11.39
C PHE A 307 4.79 -2.72 11.44
N GLY A 308 3.95 -3.56 12.06
CA GLY A 308 2.51 -3.33 12.14
C GLY A 308 2.11 -2.05 12.86
N HIS A 309 3.00 -1.38 13.60
CA HIS A 309 2.69 -0.07 14.21
C HIS A 309 2.67 1.10 13.20
N ASN A 310 3.09 0.90 11.95
CA ASN A 310 2.96 1.91 10.90
C ASN A 310 1.48 2.15 10.60
N LEU A 311 1.11 3.38 10.26
CA LEU A 311 -0.28 3.83 10.33
C LEU A 311 -1.09 3.56 9.05
N ALA A 312 -0.46 3.06 7.99
CA ALA A 312 -1.11 2.74 6.74
C ALA A 312 -0.33 1.60 6.05
N ILE A 313 -0.89 0.40 6.12
CA ILE A 313 -0.36 -0.81 5.50
C ILE A 313 -1.48 -1.48 4.73
N LYS A 314 -1.17 -1.97 3.53
CA LYS A 314 -1.96 -2.96 2.79
C LYS A 314 -1.17 -4.26 2.77
N TRP A 315 -1.69 -5.31 3.43
CA TRP A 315 -1.17 -6.66 3.34
C TRP A 315 -1.74 -7.33 2.09
N ASN A 316 -0.91 -7.49 1.08
CA ASN A 316 -1.27 -8.16 -0.16
C ASN A 316 -0.62 -9.55 -0.18
N PHE A 317 -1.41 -10.62 -0.30
CA PHE A 317 -0.91 -11.97 -0.04
C PHE A 317 -0.06 -12.56 -1.16
N SER A 318 -0.23 -12.09 -2.39
CA SER A 318 0.55 -12.52 -3.54
C SER A 318 0.34 -11.54 -4.69
N GLU A 319 1.40 -11.22 -5.42
CA GLU A 319 1.32 -10.79 -6.81
C GLU A 319 0.71 -11.91 -7.66
N GLU A 320 0.00 -11.55 -8.74
CA GLU A 320 -0.63 -12.47 -9.71
C GLU A 320 -1.01 -13.85 -9.11
N ASN A 321 -1.88 -13.83 -8.09
CA ASN A 321 -2.02 -14.94 -7.16
C ASN A 321 -2.44 -16.26 -7.83
N ASP A 322 -1.65 -17.34 -7.66
CA ASP A 322 -2.03 -18.71 -8.04
C ASP A 322 -2.53 -19.57 -6.85
N PHE A 323 -2.48 -19.05 -5.61
CA PHE A 323 -3.05 -19.76 -4.46
C PHE A 323 -4.56 -19.92 -4.58
N SER A 324 -5.07 -21.12 -4.31
CA SER A 324 -6.52 -21.34 -4.29
C SER A 324 -7.26 -20.39 -3.33
N PRO A 325 -8.53 -20.03 -3.60
CA PRO A 325 -9.36 -19.20 -2.73
C PRO A 325 -9.35 -19.65 -1.26
N THR A 326 -9.33 -20.98 -1.04
CA THR A 326 -9.24 -21.56 0.32
C THR A 326 -7.89 -21.27 0.98
N THR A 327 -6.79 -21.42 0.25
CA THR A 327 -5.43 -21.20 0.76
C THR A 327 -5.19 -19.74 1.10
N VAL A 328 -5.49 -18.82 0.17
CA VAL A 328 -5.28 -17.38 0.40
C VAL A 328 -6.19 -16.86 1.52
N THR A 329 -7.41 -17.41 1.66
CA THR A 329 -8.30 -17.13 2.80
C THR A 329 -7.67 -17.55 4.13
N GLN A 330 -6.98 -18.69 4.19
CA GLN A 330 -6.29 -19.12 5.41
C GLN A 330 -5.14 -18.17 5.78
N PHE A 331 -4.39 -17.68 4.77
CA PHE A 331 -3.33 -16.70 4.99
C PHE A 331 -3.91 -15.40 5.55
N ALA A 332 -4.97 -14.90 4.93
CA ALA A 332 -5.69 -13.70 5.35
C ALA A 332 -6.28 -13.82 6.75
N GLN A 333 -6.88 -14.96 7.09
CA GLN A 333 -7.43 -15.18 8.43
C GLN A 333 -6.32 -15.16 9.49
N TYR A 334 -5.18 -15.79 9.23
CA TYR A 334 -4.07 -15.79 10.20
C TYR A 334 -3.50 -14.39 10.41
N VAL A 335 -3.36 -13.58 9.36
CA VAL A 335 -2.96 -12.16 9.48
C VAL A 335 -4.02 -11.38 10.24
N LYS A 336 -5.31 -11.57 9.95
CA LYS A 336 -6.41 -10.91 10.68
C LYS A 336 -6.41 -11.23 12.17
N ASP A 337 -6.12 -12.48 12.55
CA ASP A 337 -6.08 -12.90 13.95
C ASP A 337 -4.83 -12.40 14.69
N LEU A 338 -3.78 -12.00 13.96
CA LEU A 338 -2.48 -11.63 14.49
C LEU A 338 -2.23 -10.12 14.51
N ASP A 339 -2.73 -9.39 13.52
CA ASP A 339 -2.57 -7.95 13.37
C ASP A 339 -3.53 -7.18 14.30
N PRO A 340 -3.03 -6.51 15.36
CA PRO A 340 -3.88 -5.85 16.34
C PRO A 340 -4.55 -4.57 15.81
N TYR A 341 -4.22 -4.14 14.60
CA TYR A 341 -4.70 -2.89 14.01
C TYR A 341 -5.70 -3.10 12.86
N ASP A 342 -5.94 -4.35 12.45
CA ASP A 342 -6.87 -4.72 11.38
C ASP A 342 -6.57 -4.00 10.04
N HIS A 343 -5.29 -3.87 9.66
CA HIS A 343 -4.88 -3.26 8.39
C HIS A 343 -5.55 -3.92 7.19
N SER A 344 -5.64 -3.17 6.09
CA SER A 344 -6.20 -3.66 4.84
C SER A 344 -5.54 -4.95 4.36
N ARG A 345 -6.35 -5.85 3.79
CA ARG A 345 -5.96 -7.17 3.30
C ARG A 345 -6.53 -7.44 1.92
N ALA A 346 -5.68 -7.86 1.00
CA ALA A 346 -6.02 -8.13 -0.40
C ALA A 346 -5.13 -9.26 -0.98
N PHE A 347 -5.42 -9.69 -2.19
CA PHE A 347 -4.48 -10.44 -3.04
C PHE A 347 -4.58 -9.92 -4.48
N HIS A 348 -3.45 -9.88 -5.20
CA HIS A 348 -3.34 -9.37 -6.56
C HIS A 348 -3.86 -10.37 -7.59
N THR A 349 -4.56 -9.89 -8.62
CA THR A 349 -5.06 -10.74 -9.71
C THR A 349 -4.05 -10.83 -10.86
N HIS A 350 -4.13 -11.90 -11.67
CA HIS A 350 -3.60 -11.92 -13.03
C HIS A 350 -4.27 -10.86 -13.95
N PRO A 351 -3.73 -10.56 -15.16
CA PRO A 351 -4.31 -9.56 -16.04
C PRO A 351 -5.74 -9.92 -16.41
N LEU A 352 -6.69 -9.07 -16.04
CA LEU A 352 -8.08 -9.22 -16.44
C LEU A 352 -8.21 -8.84 -17.92
N SER A 353 -8.74 -9.75 -18.74
CA SER A 353 -8.95 -9.50 -20.18
C SER A 353 -10.26 -8.76 -20.45
N ALA A 354 -10.22 -7.82 -21.40
CA ALA A 354 -11.40 -7.13 -21.93
C ALA A 354 -12.50 -8.13 -22.32
N GLY A 355 -13.69 -8.00 -21.74
CA GLY A 355 -14.86 -8.84 -22.07
C GLY A 355 -15.00 -10.13 -21.26
N SER A 356 -14.03 -10.47 -20.41
CA SER A 356 -14.36 -11.19 -19.18
C SER A 356 -15.07 -10.17 -18.27
N ASN A 357 -16.26 -10.46 -17.74
CA ASN A 357 -17.03 -9.49 -16.94
C ASN A 357 -16.37 -9.20 -15.57
N GLY A 358 -15.08 -8.85 -15.52
CA GLY A 358 -14.29 -8.69 -14.30
C GLY A 358 -14.24 -9.92 -13.40
N ALA A 359 -14.77 -11.06 -13.85
CA ALA A 359 -14.97 -12.24 -13.02
C ALA A 359 -13.65 -13.00 -12.85
N TYR A 360 -12.91 -12.65 -11.80
CA TYR A 360 -12.07 -13.63 -11.15
C TYR A 360 -12.97 -14.58 -10.38
N GLY A 361 -12.96 -15.87 -10.75
CA GLY A 361 -13.70 -16.90 -10.03
C GLY A 361 -13.39 -16.86 -8.53
N ASP A 362 -12.13 -16.62 -8.16
CA ASP A 362 -11.75 -16.66 -6.77
C ASP A 362 -12.21 -15.42 -5.99
N TYR A 363 -12.30 -14.24 -6.63
CA TYR A 363 -12.91 -13.08 -5.96
C TYR A 363 -14.40 -13.33 -5.73
N ASP A 364 -15.12 -13.94 -6.68
CA ASP A 364 -16.51 -14.35 -6.46
C ASP A 364 -16.64 -15.37 -5.30
N GLU A 365 -15.64 -16.23 -5.10
CA GLU A 365 -15.59 -17.19 -3.99
C GLU A 365 -15.27 -16.55 -2.63
N VAL A 366 -14.43 -15.50 -2.60
CA VAL A 366 -13.96 -14.89 -1.34
C VAL A 366 -14.64 -13.57 -0.96
N VAL A 367 -15.34 -12.89 -1.87
CA VAL A 367 -15.90 -11.55 -1.62
C VAL A 367 -16.95 -11.53 -0.51
N SER A 368 -17.61 -12.66 -0.26
CA SER A 368 -18.55 -12.81 0.86
C SER A 368 -17.86 -13.05 2.21
N ASN A 369 -16.54 -13.25 2.21
CA ASN A 369 -15.73 -13.43 3.40
C ASN A 369 -15.21 -12.07 3.91
N ASN A 370 -15.35 -11.81 5.22
CA ASN A 370 -14.94 -10.56 5.84
C ASN A 370 -13.44 -10.46 6.16
N VAL A 371 -12.63 -11.41 5.68
CA VAL A 371 -11.17 -11.39 5.85
C VAL A 371 -10.48 -10.46 4.87
N PHE A 372 -11.03 -10.26 3.67
CA PHE A 372 -10.51 -9.32 2.69
C PHE A 372 -11.29 -8.00 2.76
N THR A 373 -10.58 -6.89 2.63
CA THR A 373 -11.14 -5.54 2.74
C THR A 373 -10.98 -4.75 1.45
N GLU A 374 -10.06 -5.18 0.58
CA GLU A 374 -9.78 -4.54 -0.70
C GLU A 374 -9.53 -5.59 -1.78
N ALA A 375 -9.76 -5.17 -3.02
CA ALA A 375 -9.20 -5.83 -4.19
C ALA A 375 -7.75 -5.36 -4.45
N SER A 376 -7.13 -5.93 -5.48
CA SER A 376 -5.84 -5.52 -6.02
C SER A 376 -5.82 -6.03 -7.46
N ILE A 377 -6.20 -5.18 -8.42
CA ILE A 377 -6.47 -5.66 -9.79
C ILE A 377 -5.35 -5.28 -10.77
N GLN A 378 -5.05 -6.22 -11.66
CA GLN A 378 -4.25 -6.04 -12.86
C GLN A 378 -5.16 -6.05 -14.09
N HIS A 379 -4.97 -5.13 -15.02
CA HIS A 379 -5.89 -4.98 -16.15
C HIS A 379 -5.24 -4.26 -17.33
N TRP A 380 -5.92 -4.26 -18.48
CA TRP A 380 -5.54 -3.37 -19.57
C TRP A 380 -5.91 -1.92 -19.22
N PRO A 381 -5.06 -0.94 -19.59
CA PRO A 381 -5.27 0.47 -19.28
C PRO A 381 -6.65 1.02 -19.64
N ASN A 382 -7.27 0.53 -20.72
CA ASN A 382 -8.56 1.00 -21.21
C ASN A 382 -9.77 0.31 -20.55
N ASP A 383 -9.56 -0.66 -19.67
CA ASP A 383 -10.62 -1.45 -19.03
C ASP A 383 -10.74 -1.14 -17.52
N VAL A 384 -9.97 -0.17 -17.00
CA VAL A 384 -9.82 0.04 -15.56
C VAL A 384 -11.14 0.39 -14.89
N GLY A 385 -11.93 1.30 -15.49
CA GLY A 385 -13.21 1.70 -14.92
C GLY A 385 -14.19 0.56 -14.87
N THR A 386 -14.28 -0.20 -15.97
CA THR A 386 -15.15 -1.39 -16.06
C THR A 386 -14.88 -2.38 -14.92
N HIS A 387 -13.61 -2.65 -14.59
CA HIS A 387 -13.27 -3.55 -13.49
C HIS A 387 -13.58 -2.97 -12.11
N ILE A 388 -13.30 -1.68 -11.90
CA ILE A 388 -13.56 -1.00 -10.64
C ILE A 388 -15.06 -0.95 -10.36
N GLU A 389 -15.87 -0.50 -11.32
CA GLU A 389 -17.32 -0.41 -11.18
C GLU A 389 -17.98 -1.76 -10.93
N TYR A 390 -17.51 -2.80 -11.64
CA TYR A 390 -17.99 -4.16 -11.45
C TYR A 390 -17.78 -4.62 -10.02
N TRP A 391 -16.55 -4.52 -9.50
CA TRP A 391 -16.24 -5.01 -8.15
C TRP A 391 -16.83 -4.14 -7.06
N ARG A 392 -16.95 -2.82 -7.24
CA ARG A 392 -17.72 -1.97 -6.32
C ARG A 392 -19.16 -2.42 -6.23
N THR A 393 -19.84 -2.57 -7.36
CA THR A 393 -21.24 -3.00 -7.42
C THR A 393 -21.42 -4.39 -6.83
N ARG A 394 -20.57 -5.34 -7.24
CA ARG A 394 -20.67 -6.75 -6.85
C ARG A 394 -20.41 -6.97 -5.36
N SER A 395 -19.36 -6.35 -4.83
CA SER A 395 -18.96 -6.48 -3.42
C SER A 395 -20.00 -5.82 -2.49
N ALA A 396 -20.51 -4.64 -2.85
CA ALA A 396 -21.60 -3.99 -2.13
C ALA A 396 -22.90 -4.82 -2.14
N ALA A 397 -23.26 -5.41 -3.29
CA ALA A 397 -24.45 -6.27 -3.41
C ALA A 397 -24.36 -7.54 -2.53
N LEU A 398 -23.14 -7.94 -2.15
CA LEU A 398 -22.88 -9.06 -1.24
C LEU A 398 -22.69 -8.63 0.22
N GLY A 399 -22.84 -7.33 0.52
CA GLY A 399 -22.74 -6.79 1.88
C GLY A 399 -21.31 -6.60 2.39
N GLN A 400 -20.32 -6.59 1.48
CA GLN A 400 -18.92 -6.32 1.79
C GLN A 400 -18.37 -5.29 0.79
N PRO A 401 -18.72 -3.99 0.90
CA PRO A 401 -18.26 -2.98 -0.05
C PRO A 401 -16.73 -2.85 -0.05
N TRP A 402 -16.06 -3.48 -1.02
CA TRP A 402 -14.61 -3.46 -1.10
C TRP A 402 -14.09 -2.11 -1.59
N VAL A 403 -12.92 -1.72 -1.09
CA VAL A 403 -12.05 -0.76 -1.77
C VAL A 403 -11.48 -1.44 -3.00
N VAL A 404 -11.45 -0.77 -4.16
CA VAL A 404 -11.03 -1.39 -5.43
C VAL A 404 -9.90 -0.60 -6.10
N PRO A 405 -8.64 -0.88 -5.75
CA PRO A 405 -7.46 -0.32 -6.41
C PRO A 405 -7.05 -1.03 -7.70
N SER A 406 -6.76 -0.24 -8.74
CA SER A 406 -5.91 -0.59 -9.88
C SER A 406 -4.46 -0.55 -9.44
N ASP A 407 -3.83 -1.71 -9.29
CA ASP A 407 -2.46 -1.77 -8.78
C ASP A 407 -1.45 -1.94 -9.93
N GLU A 408 -1.82 -2.67 -10.98
CA GLU A 408 -0.92 -2.89 -12.11
C GLU A 408 -1.61 -2.75 -13.49
N GLN A 409 -0.90 -2.21 -14.49
CA GLN A 409 -1.41 -2.02 -15.85
C GLN A 409 -0.64 -2.86 -16.88
N ALA A 410 -1.39 -3.72 -17.58
CA ALA A 410 -0.90 -4.56 -18.66
C ALA A 410 -0.51 -3.76 -19.93
N PRO A 411 0.35 -4.32 -20.80
CA PRO A 411 1.05 -5.59 -20.62
C PRO A 411 2.26 -5.46 -19.68
N ALA A 412 2.59 -6.54 -18.97
CA ALA A 412 3.70 -6.59 -18.01
C ALA A 412 5.07 -6.14 -18.61
N GLY A 413 5.26 -6.27 -19.92
CA GLY A 413 6.49 -5.81 -20.58
C GLY A 413 6.57 -4.29 -20.83
N GLU A 414 5.46 -3.55 -20.72
CA GLU A 414 5.41 -2.13 -21.05
C GLU A 414 5.23 -1.26 -19.80
N GLY A 415 4.20 -1.52 -18.99
CA GLY A 415 3.83 -0.69 -17.85
C GLY A 415 3.63 0.80 -18.21
N LEU A 416 3.96 1.66 -17.26
CA LEU A 416 4.14 3.10 -17.45
C LEU A 416 5.56 3.40 -17.92
N THR A 417 5.71 4.26 -18.92
CA THR A 417 7.00 4.76 -19.45
C THR A 417 7.00 6.28 -19.53
N ASP A 418 8.12 6.88 -19.92
CA ASP A 418 8.20 8.30 -20.25
C ASP A 418 7.45 8.67 -21.56
N SER A 419 7.22 7.69 -22.43
CA SER A 419 6.58 7.89 -23.74
C SER A 419 5.05 7.71 -23.74
N ASN A 420 4.48 7.02 -22.75
CA ASN A 420 3.04 6.73 -22.71
C ASN A 420 2.28 7.46 -21.59
N ILE A 421 2.93 8.40 -20.87
CA ILE A 421 2.32 9.10 -19.73
C ILE A 421 0.98 9.77 -20.08
N ASP A 422 0.93 10.50 -21.20
CA ASP A 422 -0.28 11.22 -21.61
C ASP A 422 -1.41 10.25 -21.98
N ASP A 423 -1.08 9.12 -22.60
CA ASP A 423 -2.04 8.08 -22.92
C ASP A 423 -2.56 7.42 -21.64
N ARG A 424 -1.69 7.09 -20.68
CA ARG A 424 -2.07 6.50 -19.39
C ARG A 424 -2.93 7.43 -18.54
N ARG A 425 -2.66 8.74 -18.60
CA ARG A 425 -3.51 9.75 -17.98
C ARG A 425 -4.93 9.75 -18.56
N LYS A 426 -5.05 9.61 -19.89
CA LYS A 426 -6.33 9.60 -20.59
C LYS A 426 -7.10 8.30 -20.46
N ALA A 427 -6.40 7.19 -20.52
CA ALA A 427 -6.99 5.86 -20.51
C ALA A 427 -7.32 5.36 -19.10
N ALA A 428 -6.47 5.64 -18.11
CA ALA A 428 -6.53 4.93 -16.83
C ALA A 428 -6.68 5.83 -15.60
N LEU A 429 -5.96 6.96 -15.52
CA LEU A 429 -5.93 7.75 -14.27
C LEU A 429 -7.32 8.26 -13.85
N TYR A 430 -8.00 8.97 -14.75
CA TYR A 430 -9.31 9.54 -14.44
C TYR A 430 -10.41 8.48 -14.44
N ASP A 431 -10.29 7.48 -15.31
CA ASP A 431 -11.21 6.35 -15.35
C ASP A 431 -11.22 5.60 -14.01
N ALA A 432 -10.04 5.30 -13.46
CA ALA A 432 -9.92 4.67 -12.14
C ALA A 432 -10.56 5.52 -11.02
N PHE A 433 -10.30 6.83 -11.01
CA PHE A 433 -10.81 7.70 -9.96
C PHE A 433 -12.30 8.05 -10.10
N PHE A 434 -12.85 8.13 -11.32
CA PHE A 434 -14.26 8.49 -11.55
C PHE A 434 -15.17 7.26 -11.50
N SER A 435 -14.61 6.07 -11.73
CA SER A 435 -15.16 4.80 -11.26
C SER A 435 -15.10 4.65 -9.72
N GLY A 436 -14.46 5.61 -9.05
CA GLY A 436 -14.24 5.71 -7.61
C GLY A 436 -13.45 4.55 -7.01
N GLY A 437 -12.43 4.12 -7.74
CA GLY A 437 -11.36 3.29 -7.25
C GLY A 437 -10.10 4.11 -6.94
N HIS A 438 -8.97 3.43 -7.06
CA HIS A 438 -7.65 3.93 -6.71
C HIS A 438 -6.64 3.50 -7.80
N ILE A 439 -5.43 4.07 -7.83
CA ILE A 439 -4.42 3.68 -8.81
C ILE A 439 -2.98 3.67 -8.26
N GLU A 440 -2.17 2.69 -8.69
CA GLU A 440 -0.71 2.69 -8.63
C GLU A 440 -0.14 2.45 -10.03
N TRP A 441 1.16 2.70 -10.22
CA TRP A 441 1.78 2.64 -11.54
C TRP A 441 2.95 1.67 -11.56
N TYR A 442 2.77 0.57 -12.29
CA TYR A 442 3.80 -0.43 -12.58
C TYR A 442 4.68 0.01 -13.76
N PHE A 443 5.98 -0.27 -13.70
CA PHE A 443 6.94 0.25 -14.67
C PHE A 443 7.29 -0.68 -15.82
N GLY A 444 6.92 -1.96 -15.78
CA GLY A 444 7.33 -2.91 -16.82
C GLY A 444 8.84 -3.21 -16.80
N TYR A 445 9.32 -3.94 -17.80
CA TYR A 445 10.72 -4.37 -17.86
C TYR A 445 11.58 -3.50 -18.80
N HIS A 446 12.17 -2.42 -18.25
CA HIS A 446 13.03 -1.51 -19.01
C HIS A 446 14.48 -1.50 -18.55
N ASN A 447 15.38 -1.26 -19.51
CA ASN A 447 16.78 -0.98 -19.20
C ASN A 447 16.92 0.40 -18.53
N LEU A 448 17.99 0.57 -17.75
CA LEU A 448 18.45 1.90 -17.36
C LEU A 448 18.82 2.73 -18.61
N PRO A 449 18.59 4.05 -18.62
CA PRO A 449 18.21 4.88 -17.47
C PRO A 449 16.71 4.97 -17.17
N LEU A 450 15.82 4.48 -18.05
CA LEU A 450 14.37 4.53 -17.78
C LEU A 450 14.02 3.71 -16.52
N GLY A 451 14.61 2.52 -16.41
CA GLY A 451 14.38 1.63 -15.28
C GLY A 451 13.00 0.96 -15.35
N GLY A 452 13.01 -0.34 -15.17
CA GLY A 452 11.81 -1.15 -15.01
C GLY A 452 11.58 -1.57 -13.57
N ASP A 453 10.68 -2.51 -13.40
CA ASP A 453 10.25 -3.00 -12.10
C ASP A 453 11.38 -3.59 -11.24
N LEU A 454 12.41 -4.16 -11.83
CA LEU A 454 13.59 -4.64 -11.08
C LEU A 454 14.80 -3.69 -11.06
N ARG A 455 14.69 -2.53 -11.73
CA ARG A 455 15.88 -1.73 -12.08
C ARG A 455 15.72 -0.24 -11.87
N THR A 456 14.57 0.22 -11.38
CA THR A 456 14.31 1.65 -11.30
C THR A 456 15.17 2.29 -10.22
N GLU A 457 16.07 3.18 -10.64
CA GLU A 457 16.96 3.96 -9.77
C GLU A 457 16.52 5.42 -9.63
N ASP A 458 15.71 5.92 -10.58
CA ASP A 458 15.29 7.31 -10.64
C ASP A 458 13.78 7.45 -10.94
N PHE A 459 13.01 7.80 -9.92
CA PHE A 459 11.57 8.05 -10.03
C PHE A 459 11.25 9.30 -10.86
N ARG A 460 12.24 10.14 -11.20
CA ARG A 460 12.05 11.31 -12.08
C ARG A 460 11.79 10.95 -13.53
N THR A 461 12.14 9.74 -13.95
CA THR A 461 11.93 9.26 -15.31
C THR A 461 10.46 9.32 -15.76
N ARG A 462 9.52 9.29 -14.80
CA ARG A 462 8.07 9.38 -15.04
C ARG A 462 7.42 10.56 -14.31
N GLU A 463 8.21 11.59 -14.00
CA GLU A 463 7.78 12.74 -13.19
C GLU A 463 6.43 13.37 -13.61
N PRO A 464 6.13 13.54 -14.91
CA PRO A 464 4.85 14.10 -15.32
C PRO A 464 3.65 13.29 -14.83
N MET A 465 3.75 11.96 -14.72
CA MET A 465 2.65 11.14 -14.17
C MET A 465 2.38 11.48 -12.71
N TRP A 466 3.42 11.70 -11.91
CA TRP A 466 3.25 12.07 -10.50
C TRP A 466 2.51 13.41 -10.36
N ASP A 467 2.83 14.36 -11.25
CA ASP A 467 2.11 15.63 -11.30
C ASP A 467 0.64 15.45 -11.70
N TYR A 468 0.36 14.67 -12.75
CA TYR A 468 -1.01 14.38 -13.20
C TYR A 468 -1.85 13.69 -12.13
N MET A 469 -1.28 12.68 -11.48
CA MET A 469 -1.91 11.96 -10.38
C MET A 469 -2.19 12.88 -9.18
N ARG A 470 -1.23 13.74 -8.82
CA ARG A 470 -1.44 14.75 -7.78
C ARG A 470 -2.52 15.74 -8.16
N TYR A 471 -2.57 16.21 -9.41
CA TYR A 471 -3.61 17.13 -9.89
C TYR A 471 -5.00 16.50 -9.79
N ALA A 472 -5.16 15.26 -10.25
CA ALA A 472 -6.41 14.53 -10.18
C ALA A 472 -6.86 14.31 -8.73
N ARG A 473 -5.96 13.83 -7.85
CA ARG A 473 -6.26 13.64 -6.42
C ARG A 473 -6.61 14.96 -5.73
N THR A 474 -5.85 16.03 -5.99
CA THR A 474 -6.14 17.35 -5.42
C THR A 474 -7.50 17.87 -5.86
N PHE A 475 -7.86 17.69 -7.14
CA PHE A 475 -9.18 18.04 -7.65
C PHE A 475 -10.28 17.30 -6.89
N ILE A 476 -10.15 15.99 -6.72
CA ILE A 476 -11.12 15.14 -6.02
C ILE A 476 -11.22 15.55 -4.54
N GLU A 477 -10.11 15.55 -3.81
CA GLU A 477 -10.05 15.83 -2.38
C GLU A 477 -10.58 17.23 -2.02
N GLN A 478 -10.44 18.22 -2.90
CA GLN A 478 -10.87 19.61 -2.63
C GLN A 478 -12.27 19.96 -3.13
N ASN A 479 -12.80 19.23 -4.13
CA ASN A 479 -14.03 19.62 -4.80
C ASN A 479 -15.16 18.59 -4.70
N LEU A 480 -14.85 17.34 -4.35
CA LEU A 480 -15.80 16.23 -4.38
C LEU A 480 -15.96 15.58 -2.99
N PRO A 481 -17.18 15.34 -2.51
CA PRO A 481 -17.44 14.40 -1.43
C PRO A 481 -17.36 12.96 -1.98
N PHE A 482 -16.18 12.58 -2.48
CA PHE A 482 -15.98 11.38 -3.32
C PHE A 482 -16.44 10.08 -2.65
N TRP A 483 -16.38 10.01 -1.32
CA TRP A 483 -16.86 8.86 -0.54
C TRP A 483 -18.39 8.69 -0.55
N GLU A 484 -19.15 9.67 -1.04
CA GLU A 484 -20.62 9.62 -1.19
C GLU A 484 -21.05 9.65 -2.66
N MET A 485 -20.11 9.48 -3.59
CA MET A 485 -20.34 9.59 -5.02
C MET A 485 -20.29 8.22 -5.69
N ASP A 486 -21.07 8.10 -6.76
CA ASP A 486 -21.18 6.89 -7.58
C ASP A 486 -20.78 7.19 -9.04
N PRO A 487 -20.17 6.22 -9.74
CA PRO A 487 -19.97 6.29 -11.18
C PRO A 487 -21.30 6.28 -11.91
N ARG A 488 -21.47 7.13 -12.93
CA ARG A 488 -22.75 7.47 -13.56
C ARG A 488 -22.61 7.88 -15.02
N ASP A 489 -21.80 7.15 -15.79
CA ASP A 489 -21.48 7.49 -17.19
C ASP A 489 -22.72 7.56 -18.07
N ASP A 490 -23.78 6.85 -17.67
CA ASP A 490 -25.14 6.90 -18.25
C ASP A 490 -25.74 8.31 -18.33
N LEU A 491 -25.21 9.26 -17.56
CA LEU A 491 -25.70 10.63 -17.53
C LEU A 491 -25.22 11.49 -18.70
N VAL A 492 -24.15 11.13 -19.41
CA VAL A 492 -23.69 11.90 -20.56
C VAL A 492 -24.19 11.25 -21.85
N VAL A 493 -24.69 12.09 -22.76
CA VAL A 493 -25.18 11.63 -24.07
C VAL A 493 -24.66 12.50 -25.20
N GLY A 494 -24.25 11.85 -26.29
CA GLY A 494 -23.86 12.52 -27.54
C GLY A 494 -22.48 13.18 -27.53
N GLU A 495 -21.63 12.79 -26.60
CA GLU A 495 -20.21 13.12 -26.49
C GLU A 495 -19.34 12.38 -27.52
N THR A 496 -18.09 12.81 -27.65
CA THR A 496 -17.10 12.08 -28.45
C THR A 496 -16.78 10.73 -27.80
N GLN A 497 -16.91 9.67 -28.58
CA GLN A 497 -16.48 8.31 -28.23
C GLN A 497 -15.15 8.04 -28.93
N SER A 498 -14.05 8.06 -28.17
CA SER A 498 -12.70 7.79 -28.68
C SER A 498 -12.50 6.28 -28.86
N GLY A 499 -11.99 5.85 -30.02
CA GLY A 499 -11.61 4.46 -30.22
C GLY A 499 -10.46 3.99 -29.31
N ASN A 500 -9.68 4.93 -28.76
CA ASN A 500 -8.52 4.63 -27.91
C ASN A 500 -8.81 4.80 -26.41
N TYR A 501 -9.78 5.64 -26.04
CA TYR A 501 -9.96 6.09 -24.64
C TYR A 501 -11.42 6.01 -24.17
N GLY A 502 -12.35 5.50 -24.99
CA GLY A 502 -13.75 5.41 -24.60
C GLY A 502 -14.50 6.75 -24.58
N GLY A 503 -15.53 6.81 -23.73
CA GLY A 503 -16.49 7.90 -23.62
C GLY A 503 -16.15 8.88 -22.51
N ALA A 504 -17.17 9.58 -22.00
CA ALA A 504 -17.01 10.42 -20.83
C ALA A 504 -17.25 9.60 -19.55
N GLU A 505 -16.36 9.76 -18.57
CA GLU A 505 -16.49 9.14 -17.24
C GLU A 505 -17.15 10.14 -16.29
N VAL A 506 -18.16 9.72 -15.54
CA VAL A 506 -18.96 10.60 -14.70
C VAL A 506 -18.96 10.11 -13.27
N PHE A 507 -18.55 10.98 -12.35
CA PHE A 507 -18.69 10.73 -10.92
C PHE A 507 -19.69 11.71 -10.33
N ALA A 508 -20.74 11.19 -9.68
CA ALA A 508 -21.90 12.01 -9.31
C ALA A 508 -22.41 11.74 -7.90
N LYS A 509 -22.78 12.84 -7.23
CA LYS A 509 -23.76 12.85 -6.14
C LYS A 509 -24.99 13.60 -6.67
N PRO A 510 -26.02 12.88 -7.20
CA PRO A 510 -27.12 13.51 -7.90
C PRO A 510 -27.78 14.65 -7.12
N GLY A 511 -27.93 15.79 -7.79
CA GLY A 511 -28.56 17.00 -7.24
C GLY A 511 -27.61 17.88 -6.42
N GLN A 512 -26.35 17.47 -6.23
CA GLN A 512 -25.35 18.23 -5.47
C GLN A 512 -24.11 18.54 -6.31
N VAL A 513 -23.44 17.52 -6.84
CA VAL A 513 -22.19 17.70 -7.58
C VAL A 513 -22.00 16.58 -8.60
N TYR A 514 -21.47 16.96 -9.75
CA TYR A 514 -21.10 16.07 -10.84
C TYR A 514 -19.71 16.46 -11.34
N ALA A 515 -18.83 15.48 -11.50
CA ALA A 515 -17.58 15.62 -12.22
C ALA A 515 -17.65 14.76 -13.47
N VAL A 516 -17.39 15.34 -14.63
CA VAL A 516 -17.39 14.62 -15.91
C VAL A 516 -16.00 14.74 -16.53
N TYR A 517 -15.31 13.63 -16.69
CA TYR A 517 -14.05 13.56 -17.42
C TYR A 517 -14.32 13.24 -18.88
N TYR A 518 -13.75 14.05 -19.77
CA TYR A 518 -13.76 13.80 -21.21
C TYR A 518 -12.33 13.49 -21.64
N PRO A 519 -11.98 12.26 -22.06
CA PRO A 519 -10.65 11.96 -22.60
C PRO A 519 -10.39 12.67 -23.94
N VAL A 520 -11.46 13.02 -24.67
CA VAL A 520 -11.44 13.87 -25.86
C VAL A 520 -12.66 14.81 -25.85
N ALA A 521 -12.46 16.09 -25.56
CA ALA A 521 -13.54 17.06 -25.38
C ALA A 521 -14.04 17.74 -26.69
N SER A 522 -13.78 17.16 -27.87
CA SER A 522 -14.11 17.76 -29.18
C SER A 522 -15.61 18.02 -29.31
N ASN A 523 -16.40 17.15 -28.67
CA ASN A 523 -17.81 17.30 -28.44
C ASN A 523 -18.11 16.74 -27.05
N THR A 524 -18.60 17.60 -26.15
CA THR A 524 -18.91 17.23 -24.76
C THR A 524 -20.34 16.74 -24.57
N GLY A 525 -21.16 16.70 -25.63
CA GLY A 525 -22.53 16.24 -25.56
C GLY A 525 -23.41 17.03 -24.60
N ALA A 526 -24.32 16.33 -23.92
CA ALA A 526 -25.18 16.89 -22.89
C ALA A 526 -25.21 16.00 -21.64
N LEU A 527 -25.23 16.63 -20.47
CA LEU A 527 -25.42 15.98 -19.17
C LEU A 527 -26.91 15.89 -18.85
N ASN A 528 -27.40 14.71 -18.51
CA ASN A 528 -28.78 14.45 -18.17
C ASN A 528 -29.07 14.81 -16.71
N LEU A 529 -29.66 15.99 -16.51
CA LEU A 529 -30.10 16.49 -15.20
C LEU A 529 -31.62 16.44 -15.05
N SER A 530 -32.32 15.61 -15.83
CA SER A 530 -33.79 15.53 -15.80
C SER A 530 -34.35 15.06 -14.45
N GLY A 531 -33.59 14.25 -13.70
CA GLY A 531 -33.97 13.75 -12.38
C GLY A 531 -33.77 14.74 -11.23
N VAL A 532 -33.21 15.92 -11.48
CA VAL A 532 -32.86 16.90 -10.44
C VAL A 532 -33.30 18.30 -10.83
N SER A 533 -33.49 19.18 -9.85
CA SER A 533 -33.85 20.58 -10.06
C SER A 533 -32.84 21.48 -9.36
N GLY A 534 -32.69 22.72 -9.83
CA GLY A 534 -31.80 23.70 -9.23
C GLY A 534 -30.87 24.33 -10.26
N SER A 535 -30.03 25.25 -9.78
CA SER A 535 -28.99 25.89 -10.57
C SER A 535 -27.63 25.44 -10.07
N PHE A 536 -26.74 25.16 -11.00
CA PHE A 536 -25.37 24.72 -10.79
C PHE A 536 -24.42 25.68 -11.49
N THR A 537 -23.14 25.59 -11.12
CA THR A 537 -22.03 26.27 -11.78
C THR A 537 -21.14 25.25 -12.46
N LEU A 538 -20.97 25.39 -13.77
CA LEU A 538 -20.03 24.62 -14.58
C LEU A 538 -18.67 25.31 -14.64
N ARG A 539 -17.61 24.59 -14.26
CA ARG A 539 -16.20 25.01 -14.36
C ARG A 539 -15.40 23.91 -15.07
N PHE A 540 -14.43 24.30 -15.88
CA PHE A 540 -13.51 23.35 -16.52
C PHE A 540 -12.19 23.30 -15.76
N PHE A 541 -11.73 22.10 -15.44
CA PHE A 541 -10.43 21.80 -14.88
C PHE A 541 -9.58 21.12 -15.93
N ASN A 542 -8.36 21.63 -16.12
CA ASN A 542 -7.40 21.11 -17.07
C ASN A 542 -6.53 20.04 -16.39
N PRO A 543 -6.70 18.75 -16.71
CA PRO A 543 -5.96 17.65 -16.11
C PRO A 543 -4.45 17.68 -16.41
N ARG A 544 -4.01 18.44 -17.42
CA ARG A 544 -2.60 18.60 -17.80
C ARG A 544 -1.87 19.64 -16.94
N THR A 545 -2.59 20.64 -16.44
CA THR A 545 -2.00 21.78 -15.70
C THR A 545 -2.42 21.83 -14.23
N GLY A 546 -3.46 21.09 -13.86
CA GLY A 546 -4.01 21.10 -12.51
C GLY A 546 -4.79 22.37 -12.15
N GLN A 547 -5.26 23.13 -13.15
CA GLN A 547 -5.92 24.42 -12.94
C GLN A 547 -7.35 24.44 -13.46
N PHE A 548 -8.21 25.22 -12.81
CA PHE A 548 -9.48 25.62 -13.42
C PHE A 548 -9.25 26.72 -14.46
N GLU A 549 -9.82 26.54 -15.64
CA GLU A 549 -9.63 27.45 -16.78
C GLU A 549 -10.97 27.94 -17.35
N GLY A 550 -10.92 29.10 -18.01
CA GLY A 550 -12.11 29.76 -18.57
C GLY A 550 -12.98 30.44 -17.51
N THR A 551 -14.19 30.85 -17.92
CA THR A 551 -15.16 31.52 -17.03
C THR A 551 -16.22 30.51 -16.56
N PRO A 552 -16.56 30.47 -15.26
CA PRO A 552 -17.68 29.67 -14.77
C PRO A 552 -18.99 30.00 -15.49
N ARG A 553 -19.78 28.98 -15.83
CA ARG A 553 -21.05 29.14 -16.57
C ARG A 553 -22.23 28.60 -15.75
N PRO A 554 -23.39 29.27 -15.77
CA PRO A 554 -24.58 28.72 -15.13
C PRO A 554 -25.08 27.51 -15.90
N LEU A 555 -25.55 26.50 -15.17
CA LEU A 555 -26.20 25.30 -15.71
C LEU A 555 -27.46 25.05 -14.88
N ASN A 556 -28.57 24.63 -15.50
CA ASN A 556 -29.81 24.36 -14.78
C ASN A 556 -30.17 22.88 -14.86
N GLY A 557 -30.67 22.34 -13.76
CA GLY A 557 -31.32 21.03 -13.74
C GLY A 557 -32.68 21.04 -14.43
N GLY A 558 -33.31 19.87 -14.51
CA GLY A 558 -34.65 19.68 -15.06
C GLY A 558 -34.67 19.25 -16.53
N GLY A 559 -33.52 18.94 -17.12
CA GLY A 559 -33.44 18.47 -18.51
C GLY A 559 -32.01 18.10 -18.93
N LEU A 560 -31.84 17.88 -20.23
CA LEU A 560 -30.51 17.73 -20.84
C LEU A 560 -29.81 19.10 -20.87
N ALA A 561 -28.63 19.18 -20.26
CA ALA A 561 -27.85 20.39 -20.15
C ALA A 561 -26.58 20.30 -21.00
N THR A 562 -26.42 21.20 -21.97
CA THR A 562 -25.23 21.23 -22.82
C THR A 562 -24.00 21.70 -22.04
N ILE A 563 -22.95 20.88 -22.02
CA ILE A 563 -21.67 21.24 -21.39
C ILE A 563 -20.90 22.25 -22.26
N GLY A 564 -20.91 22.09 -23.57
CA GLY A 564 -20.25 23.00 -24.51
C GLY A 564 -18.73 22.85 -24.53
N ALA A 565 -18.05 23.64 -25.37
CA ALA A 565 -16.62 23.50 -25.59
C ALA A 565 -15.78 23.89 -24.36
N PRO A 566 -14.66 23.19 -24.10
CA PRO A 566 -13.67 23.62 -23.10
C PRO A 566 -12.99 24.94 -23.52
N PRO A 567 -12.26 25.60 -22.60
CA PRO A 567 -11.63 26.90 -22.86
C PRO A 567 -10.59 26.88 -23.99
N ALA A 568 -9.89 25.75 -24.16
CA ALA A 568 -8.87 25.56 -25.18
C ALA A 568 -8.75 24.08 -25.55
N GLU A 569 -8.06 23.78 -26.65
CA GLU A 569 -7.65 22.42 -27.03
C GLU A 569 -8.76 21.36 -26.88
N PRO A 570 -9.89 21.50 -27.59
CA PRO A 570 -11.01 20.58 -27.42
C PRO A 570 -10.66 19.14 -27.83
N GLN A 571 -9.62 18.92 -28.63
CA GLN A 571 -9.10 17.59 -28.93
C GLN A 571 -8.41 16.90 -27.74
N GLU A 572 -8.08 17.64 -26.68
CA GLU A 572 -7.49 17.13 -25.46
C GLU A 572 -8.55 16.85 -24.40
N ASP A 573 -8.09 16.31 -23.27
CA ASP A 573 -8.95 15.87 -22.19
C ASP A 573 -9.28 16.97 -21.17
N TRP A 574 -10.48 16.92 -20.60
CA TRP A 574 -10.96 17.98 -19.69
C TRP A 574 -11.89 17.40 -18.64
N VAL A 575 -11.84 17.96 -17.43
CA VAL A 575 -12.85 17.69 -16.41
C VAL A 575 -13.84 18.85 -16.34
N ALA A 576 -15.13 18.58 -16.51
CA ALA A 576 -16.20 19.50 -16.20
C ALA A 576 -16.70 19.25 -14.77
N LEU A 577 -16.57 20.24 -13.89
CA LEU A 577 -17.16 20.22 -12.55
C LEU A 577 -18.45 21.03 -12.54
N ILE A 578 -19.54 20.42 -12.07
CA ILE A 578 -20.88 21.00 -11.98
C ILE A 578 -21.32 20.91 -10.51
N ASN A 579 -21.39 22.04 -9.81
CA ASN A 579 -21.74 22.10 -8.38
C ASN A 579 -22.47 23.36 -7.92
#